data_AF-A0A0Q0P6I6-F1
#
_entry.id   AF-A0A0Q0P6I6-F1
#
_cell.length_a   1.000
_cell.length_b   1.000
_cell.length_c   1.000
_cell.angle_alpha   90.00
_cell.angle_beta   90.00
_cell.angle_gamma   90.00
#
_symmetry.space_group_name_H-M   'P 1'
#
loop_
_entity.id
_entity.type
_entity.pdbx_description
1 polymer ?
#
loop_
_entity_poly.entity_id
_entity_poly.type
_entity_poly.pdbx_seq_one_letter_code
_entity_poly.pdbx_strand_id
1 'polypeptide(L)'
;MVEQHSKTQLDADDFDNRKLVKALGKGVKGSRSLNFAEASHLIRAFANGELSSTQMAAAMMLMRVRGESVEELAGVASGLKQLVGKEWQDLNADIDWPVYAGKREQLPWLLLAAKTIARKGQTIILHGDSQSLPHRRHVESFISALDIPRCFTAEQAKVNLAKTGIIYVNSADIVPVLNDCRRLHQELGLRSLIQMSVRCINPTNAPFSLRSYFHPGLDEQHQQVAMLLAEQQAGDTLAKQHADIAIFKGLQGETEINPRVSTNIRLLRFGASGDKQTLELNHVDLPTQLEAFVGAKVGQSDLPAYLLAQLWHGEDIAESELTDGQLQQAMASITATVALVKMLSTPSLAIDTALTYASKSWLCRNNVAQLNKLSIHNAHQFDTSENGINNQQLKCSEHVGWADEQQNDIQQEFISGNSDFNPICETAYDHSSSREYQSKQREVRT
;
A
#
# COMPACT_ATOMS: atom_id res chain seq x y z
N MET A 1 38.94 -5.05 -8.66
CA MET A 1 37.89 -4.06 -8.36
C MET A 1 36.76 -4.27 -9.34
N VAL A 2 35.53 -4.39 -8.85
CA VAL A 2 34.38 -4.49 -9.76
C VAL A 2 34.04 -3.07 -10.20
N GLU A 3 34.21 -2.78 -11.48
CA GLU A 3 33.95 -1.45 -12.07
C GLU A 3 32.48 -1.08 -11.80
N GLN A 4 32.26 0.01 -11.08
CA GLN A 4 30.98 0.67 -10.86
C GLN A 4 31.05 2.04 -11.52
N HIS A 5 29.96 2.47 -12.14
CA HIS A 5 29.92 3.74 -12.86
C HIS A 5 29.35 4.84 -11.97
N SER A 6 29.99 6.01 -11.99
CA SER A 6 29.46 7.23 -11.38
C SER A 6 28.38 7.85 -12.27
N LYS A 7 27.56 8.74 -11.70
CA LYS A 7 26.57 9.52 -12.46
C LYS A 7 27.21 10.25 -13.65
N THR A 8 28.36 10.89 -13.46
CA THR A 8 29.10 11.59 -14.53
C THR A 8 29.52 10.66 -15.67
N GLN A 9 29.87 9.41 -15.38
CA GLN A 9 30.21 8.44 -16.43
C GLN A 9 28.99 7.94 -17.19
N LEU A 10 27.83 7.86 -16.52
CA LEU A 10 26.56 7.41 -17.10
C LEU A 10 25.92 8.49 -17.97
N ASP A 11 26.05 9.76 -17.58
CA ASP A 11 25.54 10.92 -18.33
C ASP A 11 26.43 11.30 -19.54
N ALA A 12 27.51 10.56 -19.80
CA ALA A 12 28.35 10.78 -20.97
C ALA A 12 27.65 10.30 -22.26
N ASP A 13 27.64 11.13 -23.31
CA ASP A 13 26.97 10.84 -24.59
C ASP A 13 27.41 9.52 -25.24
N ASP A 14 28.61 9.03 -24.93
CA ASP A 14 29.21 7.79 -25.46
C ASP A 14 29.11 6.58 -24.51
N PHE A 15 28.33 6.68 -23.43
CA PHE A 15 28.19 5.58 -22.48
C PHE A 15 27.56 4.34 -23.13
N ASP A 16 28.31 3.25 -23.15
CA ASP A 16 27.82 1.97 -23.67
C ASP A 16 26.88 1.27 -22.68
N ASN A 17 25.56 1.42 -22.90
CA ASN A 17 24.50 0.79 -22.11
C ASN A 17 24.60 -0.75 -21.99
N ARG A 18 25.32 -1.43 -22.90
CA ARG A 18 25.59 -2.89 -22.77
C ARG A 18 26.39 -3.21 -21.51
N LYS A 19 27.14 -2.26 -20.95
CA LYS A 19 27.89 -2.42 -19.70
C LYS A 19 26.99 -2.75 -18.52
N LEU A 20 25.75 -2.24 -18.48
CA LEU A 20 24.78 -2.52 -17.41
C LEU A 20 24.33 -3.98 -17.42
N VAL A 21 23.88 -4.48 -18.59
CA VAL A 21 23.49 -5.88 -18.76
C VAL A 21 24.69 -6.81 -18.50
N LYS A 22 25.88 -6.42 -18.96
CA LYS A 22 27.13 -7.16 -18.71
C LYS A 22 27.47 -7.21 -17.21
N ALA A 23 27.20 -6.16 -16.44
CA ALA A 23 27.43 -6.15 -15.00
C ALA A 23 26.54 -7.17 -14.28
N LEU A 24 25.28 -7.29 -14.71
CA LEU A 24 24.31 -8.25 -14.17
C LEU A 24 24.59 -9.70 -14.61
N GLY A 25 25.04 -9.89 -15.85
CA GLY A 25 25.12 -11.21 -16.51
C GLY A 25 26.52 -11.82 -16.63
N LYS A 26 27.57 -11.21 -16.06
CA LYS A 26 28.87 -11.86 -15.96
C LYS A 26 28.71 -13.17 -15.15
N GLY A 27 29.40 -14.25 -15.52
CA GLY A 27 29.27 -15.55 -14.83
C GLY A 27 29.49 -15.46 -13.31
N VAL A 28 29.21 -16.52 -12.56
CA VAL A 28 29.06 -16.55 -11.08
C VAL A 28 30.01 -15.65 -10.26
N LYS A 29 31.29 -15.52 -10.65
CA LYS A 29 32.30 -14.72 -9.92
C LYS A 29 32.36 -13.24 -10.32
N GLY A 30 31.65 -12.84 -11.36
CA GLY A 30 31.76 -11.51 -11.97
C GLY A 30 30.44 -10.76 -12.11
N SER A 31 29.28 -11.42 -11.94
CA SER A 31 28.00 -10.72 -11.81
C SER A 31 28.00 -9.88 -10.54
N ARG A 32 27.35 -8.72 -10.62
CA ARG A 32 27.07 -7.87 -9.47
C ARG A 32 25.72 -7.18 -9.64
N SER A 33 25.19 -6.66 -8.55
CA SER A 33 24.07 -5.72 -8.59
C SER A 33 24.49 -4.41 -9.26
N LEU A 34 23.52 -3.71 -9.83
CA LEU A 34 23.71 -2.31 -10.20
C LEU A 34 23.74 -1.45 -8.91
N ASN A 35 24.54 -0.39 -8.93
CA ASN A 35 24.43 0.65 -7.91
C ASN A 35 23.23 1.57 -8.19
N PHE A 36 22.92 2.48 -7.26
CA PHE A 36 21.81 3.41 -7.37
C PHE A 36 21.82 4.21 -8.68
N ALA A 37 22.97 4.76 -9.06
CA ALA A 37 23.10 5.59 -10.27
C ALA A 37 22.89 4.77 -11.55
N GLU A 38 23.48 3.58 -11.63
CA GLU A 38 23.34 2.66 -12.76
C GLU A 38 21.89 2.17 -12.93
N ALA A 39 21.20 1.88 -11.84
CA ALA A 39 19.80 1.47 -11.88
C ALA A 39 18.85 2.63 -12.24
N SER A 40 19.16 3.84 -11.79
CA SER A 40 18.45 5.06 -12.21
C SER A 40 18.65 5.35 -13.70
N HIS A 41 19.89 5.22 -14.18
CA HIS A 41 20.22 5.37 -15.60
C HIS A 41 19.55 4.30 -16.46
N LEU A 42 19.55 3.02 -16.02
CA LEU A 42 18.95 1.91 -16.76
C LEU A 42 17.52 2.20 -17.21
N ILE A 43 16.66 2.69 -16.30
CA ILE A 43 15.26 2.96 -16.61
C ILE A 43 15.07 4.22 -17.46
N ARG A 44 15.92 5.25 -17.26
CA ARG A 44 15.90 6.49 -18.06
C ARG A 44 16.37 6.25 -19.49
N ALA A 45 17.47 5.53 -19.67
CA ALA A 45 17.98 5.15 -20.97
C ALA A 45 16.98 4.24 -21.72
N PHE A 46 16.26 3.36 -21.01
CA PHE A 46 15.14 2.62 -21.62
C PHE A 46 14.00 3.54 -22.07
N ALA A 47 13.61 4.51 -21.24
CA ALA A 47 12.57 5.49 -21.57
C ALA A 47 12.93 6.36 -22.78
N ASN A 48 14.22 6.67 -22.96
CA ASN A 48 14.73 7.47 -24.08
C ASN A 48 14.99 6.65 -25.35
N GLY A 49 14.80 5.33 -25.33
CA GLY A 49 15.09 4.45 -26.47
C GLY A 49 16.58 4.12 -26.67
N GLU A 50 17.44 4.46 -25.71
CA GLU A 50 18.89 4.18 -25.72
C GLU A 50 19.21 2.75 -25.24
N LEU A 51 18.23 2.07 -24.63
CA LEU A 51 18.24 0.64 -24.34
C LEU A 51 17.13 -0.06 -25.13
N SER A 52 17.46 -1.18 -25.78
CA SER A 52 16.46 -2.03 -26.43
C SER A 52 15.58 -2.77 -25.43
N SER A 53 14.38 -3.15 -25.85
CA SER A 53 13.47 -4.02 -25.07
C SER A 53 14.14 -5.34 -24.66
N THR A 54 14.98 -5.93 -25.51
CA THR A 54 15.75 -7.14 -25.19
C THR A 54 16.75 -6.91 -24.06
N GLN A 55 17.48 -5.79 -24.08
CA GLN A 55 18.42 -5.46 -23.01
C GLN A 55 17.70 -5.20 -21.68
N MET A 56 16.57 -4.48 -21.72
CA MET A 56 15.77 -4.22 -20.52
C MET A 56 15.17 -5.51 -19.95
N ALA A 57 14.59 -6.37 -20.79
CA ALA A 57 14.07 -7.68 -20.39
C ALA A 57 15.16 -8.55 -19.75
N ALA A 58 16.35 -8.60 -20.36
CA ALA A 58 17.49 -9.33 -19.81
C ALA A 58 17.91 -8.78 -18.43
N ALA A 59 18.01 -7.45 -18.30
CA ALA A 59 18.35 -6.82 -17.02
C ALA A 59 17.31 -7.13 -15.93
N MET A 60 16.01 -7.01 -16.25
CA MET A 60 14.92 -7.35 -15.33
C MET A 60 15.01 -8.79 -14.84
N MET A 61 15.25 -9.75 -15.74
CA MET A 61 15.31 -11.17 -15.39
C MET A 61 16.58 -11.54 -14.62
N LEU A 62 17.73 -10.95 -14.98
CA LEU A 62 18.98 -11.17 -14.23
C LEU A 62 18.86 -10.66 -12.79
N MET A 63 18.29 -9.47 -12.59
CA MET A 63 18.01 -8.95 -11.25
C MET A 63 17.01 -9.83 -10.50
N ARG A 64 15.93 -10.26 -11.16
CA ARG A 64 14.89 -11.09 -10.56
C ARG A 64 15.42 -12.45 -10.07
N VAL A 65 16.25 -13.12 -10.87
CA VAL A 65 16.84 -14.43 -10.52
C VAL A 65 17.87 -14.29 -9.39
N ARG A 66 18.65 -13.21 -9.40
CA ARG A 66 19.65 -12.93 -8.34
C ARG A 66 18.99 -12.49 -7.03
N GLY A 67 17.82 -11.84 -7.11
CA GLY A 67 17.20 -11.10 -6.02
C GLY A 67 17.57 -9.62 -6.09
N GLU A 68 16.58 -8.74 -6.12
CA GLU A 68 16.79 -7.31 -6.36
C GLU A 68 17.38 -6.60 -5.13
N SER A 69 18.40 -5.74 -5.32
CA SER A 69 19.04 -5.01 -4.24
C SER A 69 18.25 -3.73 -3.87
N VAL A 70 18.49 -3.18 -2.68
CA VAL A 70 17.93 -1.88 -2.27
C VAL A 70 18.38 -0.77 -3.21
N GLU A 71 19.66 -0.76 -3.59
CA GLU A 71 20.24 0.19 -4.55
C GLU A 71 19.52 0.13 -5.91
N GLU A 72 19.23 -1.06 -6.43
CA GLU A 72 18.52 -1.24 -7.69
C GLU A 72 17.08 -0.74 -7.60
N LEU A 73 16.38 -1.10 -6.53
CA LEU A 73 14.99 -0.69 -6.30
C LEU A 73 14.86 0.83 -6.17
N ALA A 74 15.72 1.44 -5.34
CA ALA A 74 15.75 2.88 -5.11
C ALA A 74 16.23 3.63 -6.35
N GLY A 75 17.26 3.12 -7.05
CA GLY A 75 17.76 3.70 -8.28
C GLY A 75 16.69 3.74 -9.37
N VAL A 76 16.00 2.62 -9.63
CA VAL A 76 14.88 2.59 -10.59
C VAL A 76 13.74 3.52 -10.15
N ALA A 77 13.38 3.54 -8.86
CA ALA A 77 12.35 4.47 -8.36
C ALA A 77 12.74 5.94 -8.61
N SER A 78 14.00 6.29 -8.35
CA SER A 78 14.55 7.63 -8.62
C SER A 78 14.56 7.96 -10.11
N GLY A 79 14.97 7.01 -10.97
CA GLY A 79 14.94 7.17 -12.42
C GLY A 79 13.52 7.39 -12.96
N LEU A 80 12.54 6.62 -12.46
CA LEU A 80 11.13 6.84 -12.78
C LEU A 80 10.63 8.20 -12.30
N LYS A 81 11.00 8.64 -11.09
CA LYS A 81 10.65 9.96 -10.57
C LYS A 81 11.21 11.10 -11.43
N GLN A 82 12.43 10.97 -11.94
CA GLN A 82 13.04 11.96 -12.84
C GLN A 82 12.31 12.09 -14.18
N LEU A 83 11.56 11.05 -14.60
CA LEU A 83 10.74 11.07 -15.81
C LEU A 83 9.34 11.67 -15.59
N VAL A 84 8.96 11.96 -14.33
CA VAL A 84 7.67 12.59 -14.03
C VAL A 84 7.72 14.07 -14.44
N GLY A 85 6.80 14.48 -15.31
CA GLY A 85 6.67 15.88 -15.75
C GLY A 85 6.47 16.85 -14.59
N LYS A 86 7.01 18.08 -14.72
CA LYS A 86 6.96 19.10 -13.66
C LYS A 86 5.52 19.46 -13.29
N GLU A 87 4.62 19.47 -14.27
CA GLU A 87 3.19 19.71 -14.11
C GLU A 87 2.51 18.70 -13.17
N TRP A 88 2.96 17.44 -13.16
CA TRP A 88 2.50 16.44 -12.19
C TRP A 88 3.11 16.69 -10.80
N GLN A 89 4.40 17.03 -10.75
CA GLN A 89 5.14 17.30 -9.50
C GLN A 89 4.67 18.55 -8.74
N ASP A 90 4.04 19.48 -9.45
CA ASP A 90 3.47 20.73 -8.93
C ASP A 90 1.98 20.57 -8.53
N LEU A 91 1.39 19.38 -8.68
CA LEU A 91 0.08 19.08 -8.09
C LEU A 91 0.19 19.01 -6.56
N ASN A 92 -0.55 19.85 -5.86
CA ASN A 92 -0.57 19.87 -4.39
C ASN A 92 -1.57 18.84 -3.84
N ALA A 93 -1.28 17.54 -4.00
CA ALA A 93 -2.03 16.49 -3.32
C ALA A 93 -1.46 16.25 -1.91
N ASP A 94 -2.31 16.00 -0.93
CA ASP A 94 -1.90 15.68 0.45
C ASP A 94 -1.40 14.24 0.57
N ILE A 95 -2.02 13.31 -0.17
CA ILE A 95 -1.77 11.87 -0.03
C ILE A 95 -1.49 11.23 -1.39
N ASP A 96 -0.33 10.60 -1.48
CA ASP A 96 0.08 9.67 -2.54
C ASP A 96 -0.37 8.25 -2.21
N TRP A 97 -1.21 7.67 -3.06
CA TRP A 97 -1.87 6.39 -2.80
C TRP A 97 -1.70 5.40 -3.97
N PRO A 98 -0.59 4.64 -4.00
CA PRO A 98 -0.31 3.67 -5.06
C PRO A 98 -1.24 2.44 -4.99
N VAL A 99 -1.77 2.02 -6.15
CA VAL A 99 -2.74 0.91 -6.30
C VAL A 99 -2.41 0.01 -7.50
N TYR A 100 -1.38 -0.82 -7.36
CA TYR A 100 -0.78 -1.62 -8.45
C TYR A 100 -0.91 -3.14 -8.27
N ALA A 101 -1.64 -3.64 -7.27
CA ALA A 101 -1.66 -5.07 -7.00
C ALA A 101 -2.84 -5.81 -7.65
N GLY A 102 -3.94 -5.12 -7.94
CA GLY A 102 -5.24 -5.69 -8.28
C GLY A 102 -5.84 -6.51 -7.14
N LYS A 103 -7.16 -6.64 -7.16
CA LYS A 103 -7.93 -7.55 -6.30
C LYS A 103 -8.29 -8.83 -7.04
N ARG A 104 -8.40 -9.92 -6.28
CA ARG A 104 -8.97 -11.20 -6.69
C ARG A 104 -10.18 -11.47 -5.82
N GLU A 105 -11.33 -11.73 -6.46
CA GLU A 105 -12.55 -12.18 -5.79
C GLU A 105 -12.92 -11.29 -4.58
N GLN A 106 -12.70 -9.97 -4.68
CA GLN A 106 -13.02 -8.99 -3.64
C GLN A 106 -13.08 -7.58 -4.25
N LEU A 107 -13.94 -6.71 -3.73
CA LEU A 107 -13.94 -5.29 -4.09
C LEU A 107 -12.77 -4.54 -3.40
N PRO A 108 -12.25 -3.45 -4.02
CA PRO A 108 -11.24 -2.60 -3.40
C PRO A 108 -11.87 -1.63 -2.39
N TRP A 109 -12.08 -2.11 -1.16
CA TRP A 109 -12.62 -1.31 -0.05
C TRP A 109 -11.79 -0.05 0.25
N LEU A 110 -10.50 -0.05 -0.11
CA LEU A 110 -9.65 1.15 -0.08
C LEU A 110 -10.26 2.37 -0.78
N LEU A 111 -11.07 2.19 -1.84
CA LEU A 111 -11.69 3.32 -2.54
C LEU A 111 -12.72 4.05 -1.67
N LEU A 112 -13.44 3.30 -0.83
CA LEU A 112 -14.39 3.86 0.14
C LEU A 112 -13.64 4.56 1.28
N ALA A 113 -12.50 4.00 1.73
CA ALA A 113 -11.60 4.67 2.68
C ALA A 113 -11.06 5.99 2.11
N ALA A 114 -10.55 5.97 0.87
CA ALA A 114 -10.02 7.16 0.19
C ALA A 114 -11.09 8.24 0.02
N LYS A 115 -12.32 7.90 -0.43
CA LYS A 115 -13.41 8.89 -0.51
C LYS A 115 -13.82 9.44 0.86
N THR A 116 -13.75 8.63 1.92
CA THR A 116 -14.03 9.09 3.28
C THR A 116 -13.02 10.15 3.73
N ILE A 117 -11.74 9.93 3.43
CA ILE A 117 -10.65 10.88 3.72
C ILE A 117 -10.80 12.14 2.85
N ALA A 118 -11.11 11.99 1.56
CA ALA A 118 -11.34 13.12 0.65
C ALA A 118 -12.50 14.01 1.12
N ARG A 119 -13.59 13.42 1.63
CA ARG A 119 -14.71 14.17 2.23
C ARG A 119 -14.35 14.95 3.49
N LYS A 120 -13.20 14.65 4.12
CA LYS A 120 -12.64 15.41 5.25
C LYS A 120 -11.72 16.55 4.81
N GLY A 121 -11.57 16.77 3.52
CA GLY A 121 -10.83 17.90 2.95
C GLY A 121 -9.38 17.59 2.56
N GLN A 122 -8.91 16.36 2.76
CA GLN A 122 -7.59 15.96 2.27
C GLN A 122 -7.67 15.60 0.78
N THR A 123 -6.66 15.98 0.02
CA THR A 123 -6.55 15.71 -1.41
C THR A 123 -5.75 14.44 -1.67
N ILE A 124 -6.26 13.56 -2.53
CA ILE A 124 -5.69 12.22 -2.76
C ILE A 124 -5.45 12.00 -4.24
N ILE A 125 -4.25 11.52 -4.58
CA ILE A 125 -3.97 10.92 -5.88
C ILE A 125 -3.87 9.40 -5.75
N LEU A 126 -4.82 8.69 -6.35
CA LEU A 126 -4.68 7.26 -6.61
C LEU A 126 -3.91 7.09 -7.91
N HIS A 127 -2.88 6.24 -7.91
CA HIS A 127 -2.17 5.94 -9.15
C HIS A 127 -1.79 4.47 -9.25
N GLY A 128 -1.95 3.90 -10.44
CA GLY A 128 -1.83 2.45 -10.60
C GLY A 128 -1.71 1.99 -12.04
N ASP A 129 -2.06 0.73 -12.26
CA ASP A 129 -2.04 0.10 -13.57
C ASP A 129 -3.36 -0.64 -13.81
N SER A 130 -3.90 -0.63 -15.02
CA SER A 130 -5.17 -1.31 -15.34
C SER A 130 -5.02 -2.69 -15.95
N GLN A 131 -3.82 -3.08 -16.38
CA GLN A 131 -3.63 -4.23 -17.27
C GLN A 131 -2.48 -5.14 -16.83
N SER A 132 -1.70 -4.76 -15.82
CA SER A 132 -0.47 -5.43 -15.43
C SER A 132 -0.65 -6.89 -15.02
N LEU A 133 -1.80 -7.24 -14.44
CA LEU A 133 -2.12 -8.59 -13.96
C LEU A 133 -3.49 -9.00 -14.53
N PRO A 134 -3.53 -9.72 -15.67
CA PRO A 134 -4.79 -10.06 -16.35
C PRO A 134 -5.76 -10.89 -15.51
N HIS A 135 -5.25 -11.66 -14.54
CA HIS A 135 -6.05 -12.49 -13.64
C HIS A 135 -6.56 -11.75 -12.39
N ARG A 136 -6.39 -10.42 -12.34
CA ARG A 136 -6.86 -9.56 -11.25
C ARG A 136 -7.66 -8.39 -11.79
N ARG A 137 -8.61 -7.92 -10.98
CA ARG A 137 -9.38 -6.71 -11.25
C ARG A 137 -8.63 -5.53 -10.63
N HIS A 138 -8.15 -4.61 -11.46
CA HIS A 138 -7.37 -3.45 -11.02
C HIS A 138 -8.28 -2.34 -10.51
N VAL A 139 -7.76 -1.47 -9.65
CA VAL A 139 -8.52 -0.37 -9.03
C VAL A 139 -9.18 0.54 -10.08
N GLU A 140 -8.53 0.78 -11.23
CA GLU A 140 -9.10 1.55 -12.36
C GLU A 140 -10.46 1.03 -12.81
N SER A 141 -10.73 -0.28 -12.70
CA SER A 141 -12.00 -0.88 -13.11
C SER A 141 -13.18 -0.56 -12.18
N PHE A 142 -12.94 0.10 -11.04
CA PHE A 142 -13.94 0.35 -10.00
C PHE A 142 -14.20 1.85 -9.75
N ILE A 143 -13.34 2.73 -10.25
CA ILE A 143 -13.41 4.17 -9.94
C ILE A 143 -14.69 4.84 -10.45
N SER A 144 -15.24 4.38 -11.57
CA SER A 144 -16.47 4.93 -12.16
C SER A 144 -17.70 4.69 -11.29
N ALA A 145 -17.77 3.54 -10.61
CA ALA A 145 -18.87 3.24 -9.67
C ALA A 145 -18.89 4.19 -8.46
N LEU A 146 -17.80 4.93 -8.23
CA LEU A 146 -17.67 5.86 -7.12
C LEU A 146 -17.50 7.31 -7.58
N ASP A 147 -17.71 7.61 -8.86
CA ASP A 147 -17.52 8.94 -9.45
C ASP A 147 -16.12 9.53 -9.18
N ILE A 148 -15.09 8.68 -9.07
CA ILE A 148 -13.71 9.13 -8.92
C ILE A 148 -13.17 9.46 -10.32
N PRO A 149 -12.78 10.73 -10.60
CA PRO A 149 -12.35 11.12 -11.93
C PRO A 149 -11.05 10.42 -12.36
N ARG A 150 -11.09 9.80 -13.54
CA ARG A 150 -9.91 9.35 -14.27
C ARG A 150 -9.29 10.53 -15.02
N CYS A 151 -8.06 10.93 -14.68
CA CYS A 151 -7.39 12.06 -15.31
C CYS A 151 -6.22 11.60 -16.18
N PHE A 152 -6.10 12.11 -17.41
CA PHE A 152 -5.04 11.72 -18.36
C PHE A 152 -3.91 12.74 -18.44
N THR A 153 -4.14 13.99 -18.00
CA THR A 153 -3.14 15.05 -17.97
C THR A 153 -3.12 15.74 -16.60
N ALA A 154 -2.02 16.42 -16.29
CA ALA A 154 -1.87 17.15 -15.04
C ALA A 154 -2.87 18.32 -14.92
N GLU A 155 -3.24 18.95 -16.04
CA GLU A 155 -4.25 20.02 -16.06
C GLU A 155 -5.63 19.50 -15.66
N GLN A 156 -6.02 18.35 -16.23
CA GLN A 156 -7.27 17.67 -15.84
C GLN A 156 -7.21 17.25 -14.37
N ALA A 157 -6.08 16.70 -13.95
CA ALA A 157 -5.85 16.29 -12.56
C ALA A 157 -6.00 17.48 -11.60
N LYS A 158 -5.41 18.63 -11.91
CA LYS A 158 -5.51 19.84 -11.09
C LYS A 158 -6.96 20.30 -10.91
N VAL A 159 -7.72 20.37 -12.00
CA VAL A 159 -9.13 20.81 -11.97
C VAL A 159 -10.00 19.82 -11.20
N ASN A 160 -9.86 18.52 -11.48
CA ASN A 160 -10.66 17.50 -10.83
C ASN A 160 -10.30 17.35 -9.35
N LEU A 161 -9.02 17.36 -8.99
CA LEU A 161 -8.56 17.26 -7.61
C LEU A 161 -9.10 18.42 -6.76
N ALA A 162 -9.09 19.64 -7.27
CA ALA A 162 -9.68 20.79 -6.59
C ALA A 162 -11.21 20.67 -6.40
N LYS A 163 -11.90 19.98 -7.32
CA LYS A 163 -13.35 19.80 -7.29
C LYS A 163 -13.80 18.64 -6.39
N THR A 164 -13.10 17.52 -6.42
CA THR A 164 -13.54 16.26 -5.82
C THR A 164 -12.72 15.84 -4.60
N GLY A 165 -11.52 16.41 -4.41
CA GLY A 165 -10.56 15.98 -3.39
C GLY A 165 -9.89 14.65 -3.68
N ILE A 166 -10.27 13.94 -4.76
CA ILE A 166 -9.70 12.64 -5.10
C ILE A 166 -9.73 12.42 -6.61
N ILE A 167 -8.62 11.93 -7.16
CA ILE A 167 -8.49 11.54 -8.56
C ILE A 167 -7.82 10.18 -8.70
N TYR A 168 -8.00 9.55 -9.85
CA TYR A 168 -7.19 8.42 -10.28
C TYR A 168 -6.42 8.75 -11.56
N VAL A 169 -5.16 8.33 -11.62
CA VAL A 169 -4.29 8.48 -12.79
C VAL A 169 -3.61 7.14 -13.08
N ASN A 170 -3.66 6.69 -14.33
CA ASN A 170 -2.87 5.52 -14.72
C ASN A 170 -1.39 5.93 -14.76
N SER A 171 -0.54 5.07 -14.22
CA SER A 171 0.88 5.33 -14.08
C SER A 171 1.58 5.66 -15.40
N ALA A 172 1.09 5.12 -16.52
CA ALA A 172 1.66 5.41 -17.83
C ALA A 172 1.27 6.77 -18.41
N ASP A 173 0.21 7.41 -17.90
CA ASP A 173 -0.08 8.82 -18.25
C ASP A 173 0.85 9.78 -17.50
N ILE A 174 1.46 9.31 -16.40
CA ILE A 174 2.46 10.06 -15.63
C ILE A 174 3.86 9.79 -16.18
N VAL A 175 4.20 8.52 -16.40
CA VAL A 175 5.52 8.04 -16.82
C VAL A 175 5.35 7.01 -17.95
N PRO A 176 5.35 7.45 -19.23
CA PRO A 176 4.99 6.61 -20.37
C PRO A 176 5.75 5.29 -20.51
N VAL A 177 7.04 5.24 -20.12
CA VAL A 177 7.87 4.01 -20.17
C VAL A 177 7.28 2.85 -19.34
N LEU A 178 6.40 3.14 -18.38
CA LEU A 178 5.72 2.09 -17.61
C LEU A 178 4.79 1.23 -18.49
N ASN A 179 4.26 1.74 -19.61
CA ASN A 179 3.56 0.92 -20.60
C ASN A 179 4.49 -0.13 -21.22
N ASP A 180 5.72 0.27 -21.56
CA ASP A 180 6.71 -0.64 -22.15
C ASP A 180 7.18 -1.67 -21.11
N CYS A 181 7.42 -1.25 -19.86
CA CYS A 181 7.71 -2.17 -18.76
C CYS A 181 6.55 -3.15 -18.52
N ARG A 182 5.30 -2.71 -18.64
CA ARG A 182 4.13 -3.59 -18.53
C ARG A 182 4.08 -4.61 -19.66
N ARG A 183 4.33 -4.18 -20.90
CA ARG A 183 4.38 -5.09 -22.06
C ARG A 183 5.44 -6.17 -21.85
N LEU A 184 6.64 -5.79 -21.41
CA LEU A 184 7.70 -6.74 -21.04
C LEU A 184 7.27 -7.67 -19.90
N HIS A 185 6.61 -7.15 -18.87
CA HIS A 185 6.09 -7.98 -17.77
C HIS A 185 5.08 -9.02 -18.27
N GLN A 186 4.14 -8.63 -19.14
CA GLN A 186 3.15 -9.54 -19.70
C GLN A 186 3.78 -10.58 -20.62
N GLU A 187 4.74 -10.18 -21.45
CA GLU A 187 5.47 -11.06 -22.36
C GLU A 187 6.33 -12.09 -21.60
N LEU A 188 7.06 -11.65 -20.57
CA LEU A 188 7.92 -12.50 -19.76
C LEU A 188 7.13 -13.37 -18.76
N GLY A 189 5.92 -12.96 -18.37
CA GLY A 189 5.09 -13.65 -17.38
C GLY A 189 5.66 -13.62 -15.95
N LEU A 190 6.66 -12.78 -15.68
CA LEU A 190 7.41 -12.74 -14.41
C LEU A 190 7.47 -11.32 -13.83
N ARG A 191 7.25 -11.23 -12.53
CA ARG A 191 7.43 -9.98 -11.77
C ARG A 191 8.90 -9.56 -11.78
N SER A 192 9.13 -8.26 -11.67
CA SER A 192 10.45 -7.63 -11.59
C SER A 192 10.49 -6.57 -10.47
N LEU A 193 11.63 -5.90 -10.31
CA LEU A 193 11.74 -4.72 -9.44
C LEU A 193 10.78 -3.58 -9.82
N ILE A 194 10.38 -3.44 -11.09
CA ILE A 194 9.51 -2.34 -11.54
C ILE A 194 8.25 -2.25 -10.68
N GLN A 195 7.63 -3.39 -10.38
CA GLN A 195 6.41 -3.43 -9.60
C GLN A 195 6.60 -3.00 -8.14
N MET A 196 7.81 -3.04 -7.58
CA MET A 196 8.12 -2.47 -6.27
C MET A 196 8.50 -0.99 -6.39
N SER A 197 9.42 -0.65 -7.30
CA SER A 197 9.93 0.70 -7.50
C SER A 197 8.85 1.72 -7.89
N VAL A 198 7.87 1.32 -8.70
CA VAL A 198 6.81 2.23 -9.18
C VAL A 198 5.91 2.77 -8.05
N ARG A 199 5.82 2.06 -6.91
CA ARG A 199 5.07 2.51 -5.72
C ARG A 199 5.83 3.54 -4.90
N CYS A 200 7.12 3.75 -5.19
CA CYS A 200 7.99 4.64 -4.45
C CYS A 200 8.12 6.02 -5.10
N ILE A 201 7.49 6.26 -6.27
CA ILE A 201 7.73 7.46 -7.07
C ILE A 201 7.11 8.73 -6.49
N ASN A 202 5.96 8.64 -5.80
CA ASN A 202 5.18 9.78 -5.32
C ASN A 202 5.11 10.92 -6.36
N PRO A 203 4.30 10.77 -7.43
CA PRO A 203 4.42 11.61 -8.62
C PRO A 203 4.20 13.10 -8.33
N THR A 204 3.36 13.42 -7.35
CA THR A 204 2.96 14.79 -7.01
C THR A 204 3.77 15.42 -5.86
N ASN A 205 4.79 14.72 -5.33
CA ASN A 205 5.50 15.15 -4.12
C ASN A 205 4.56 15.37 -2.93
N ALA A 206 3.53 14.53 -2.78
CA ALA A 206 2.62 14.59 -1.65
C ALA A 206 3.38 14.38 -0.33
N PRO A 207 3.03 15.08 0.76
CA PRO A 207 3.71 14.95 2.04
C PRO A 207 3.45 13.61 2.74
N PHE A 208 2.42 12.86 2.34
CA PHE A 208 2.12 11.54 2.89
C PHE A 208 2.03 10.50 1.77
N SER A 209 2.68 9.35 1.93
CA SER A 209 2.66 8.27 0.93
C SER A 209 2.43 6.90 1.60
N LEU A 210 1.62 6.06 0.96
CA LEU A 210 1.38 4.69 1.41
C LEU A 210 2.26 3.70 0.63
N ARG A 211 2.78 2.67 1.32
CA ARG A 211 3.53 1.58 0.70
C ARG A 211 3.06 0.23 1.22
N SER A 212 2.39 -0.51 0.36
CA SER A 212 1.98 -1.89 0.65
C SER A 212 2.90 -2.92 -0.01
N TYR A 213 3.01 -4.07 0.63
CA TYR A 213 3.62 -5.26 0.06
C TYR A 213 2.75 -6.51 0.27
N PHE A 214 3.04 -7.58 -0.46
CA PHE A 214 2.23 -8.81 -0.46
C PHE A 214 2.76 -9.88 0.51
N HIS A 215 4.07 -10.12 0.56
CA HIS A 215 4.70 -11.17 1.39
C HIS A 215 5.34 -10.59 2.65
N PRO A 216 5.14 -11.21 3.83
CA PRO A 216 5.85 -10.82 5.06
C PRO A 216 7.38 -10.75 4.86
N GLY A 217 8.05 -9.83 5.55
CA GLY A 217 9.51 -9.64 5.49
C GLY A 217 10.01 -8.64 4.46
N LEU A 218 9.12 -8.03 3.66
CA LEU A 218 9.49 -6.97 2.69
C LEU A 218 9.45 -5.56 3.29
N ASP A 219 8.99 -5.41 4.54
CA ASP A 219 8.91 -4.16 5.26
C ASP A 219 10.28 -3.49 5.46
N GLU A 220 11.30 -4.27 5.84
CA GLU A 220 12.65 -3.75 5.99
C GLU A 220 13.23 -3.28 4.65
N GLN A 221 13.02 -4.03 3.57
CA GLN A 221 13.47 -3.63 2.24
C GLN A 221 12.79 -2.34 1.76
N HIS A 222 11.47 -2.21 1.99
CA HIS A 222 10.74 -0.97 1.67
C HIS A 222 11.24 0.22 2.50
N GLN A 223 11.57 -0.01 3.79
CA GLN A 223 12.16 1.02 4.66
C GLN A 223 13.54 1.44 4.14
N GLN A 224 14.43 0.49 3.85
CA GLN A 224 15.78 0.77 3.34
C GLN A 224 15.72 1.55 2.01
N VAL A 225 14.78 1.21 1.12
CA VAL A 225 14.54 1.97 -0.12
C VAL A 225 14.08 3.40 0.17
N ALA A 226 13.18 3.60 1.14
CA ALA A 226 12.75 4.94 1.54
C ALA A 226 13.90 5.79 2.09
N MET A 227 14.74 5.20 2.95
CA MET A 227 15.90 5.87 3.54
C MET A 227 16.93 6.24 2.48
N LEU A 228 17.25 5.32 1.56
CA LEU A 228 18.22 5.59 0.48
C LEU A 228 17.71 6.67 -0.48
N LEU A 229 16.41 6.65 -0.83
CA LEU A 229 15.81 7.73 -1.63
C LEU A 229 15.91 9.09 -0.93
N ALA A 230 15.79 9.12 0.40
CA ALA A 230 15.93 10.35 1.18
C ALA A 230 17.38 10.87 1.21
N GLU A 231 18.32 9.97 1.49
CA GLU A 231 19.75 10.28 1.49
C GLU A 231 20.22 10.86 0.14
N GLN A 232 19.78 10.27 -0.97
CA GLN A 232 20.19 10.70 -2.32
C GLN A 232 19.61 12.07 -2.74
N GLN A 233 18.57 12.56 -2.06
CA GLN A 233 17.95 13.87 -2.32
C GLN A 233 18.40 14.96 -1.34
N ALA A 234 19.01 14.60 -0.20
CA ALA A 234 19.46 15.56 0.82
C ALA A 234 20.50 16.58 0.34
N GLY A 235 21.16 16.35 -0.80
CA GLY A 235 22.10 17.29 -1.42
C GLY A 235 21.45 18.35 -2.33
N ASP A 236 20.14 18.28 -2.57
CA ASP A 236 19.43 19.23 -3.41
C ASP A 236 18.79 20.35 -2.56
N THR A 237 19.34 21.56 -2.66
CA THR A 237 18.90 22.74 -1.91
C THR A 237 17.49 23.22 -2.30
N LEU A 238 16.90 22.64 -3.35
CA LEU A 238 15.52 22.87 -3.78
C LEU A 238 14.58 21.72 -3.43
N ALA A 239 15.05 20.67 -2.76
CA ALA A 239 14.22 19.51 -2.42
C ALA A 239 13.11 19.90 -1.43
N LYS A 240 11.86 19.64 -1.83
CA LYS A 240 10.72 19.59 -0.90
C LYS A 240 11.00 18.53 0.17
N GLN A 241 10.46 18.74 1.37
CA GLN A 241 10.51 17.75 2.45
C GLN A 241 10.07 16.36 1.93
N HIS A 242 10.79 15.31 2.31
CA HIS A 242 10.41 13.95 1.98
C HIS A 242 9.05 13.60 2.57
N ALA A 243 8.28 12.83 1.82
CA ALA A 243 7.00 12.34 2.30
C ALA A 243 7.19 11.46 3.54
N ASP A 244 6.34 11.66 4.55
CA ASP A 244 6.13 10.68 5.59
C ASP A 244 5.48 9.43 4.95
N ILE A 245 5.96 8.25 5.33
CA ILE A 245 5.58 7.00 4.66
C ILE A 245 5.02 6.00 5.67
N ALA A 246 3.87 5.40 5.36
CA ALA A 246 3.39 4.21 6.04
C ALA A 246 3.68 2.95 5.22
N ILE A 247 4.44 2.01 5.79
CA ILE A 247 4.80 0.73 5.16
C ILE A 247 4.10 -0.41 5.90
N PHE A 248 3.36 -1.25 5.19
CA PHE A 248 2.58 -2.33 5.80
C PHE A 248 2.27 -3.47 4.82
N LYS A 249 1.88 -4.63 5.36
CA LYS A 249 1.40 -5.74 4.53
C LYS A 249 -0.05 -5.49 4.10
N GLY A 250 -0.24 -5.25 2.81
CA GLY A 250 -1.54 -4.94 2.22
C GLY A 250 -2.46 -6.15 2.02
N LEU A 251 -3.77 -5.96 2.10
CA LEU A 251 -4.76 -6.98 1.74
C LEU A 251 -4.71 -7.26 0.24
N GLN A 252 -4.27 -8.48 -0.10
CA GLN A 252 -3.95 -8.91 -1.46
C GLN A 252 -2.86 -8.07 -2.14
N GLY A 253 -2.04 -7.36 -1.34
CA GLY A 253 -0.94 -6.51 -1.81
C GLY A 253 -1.35 -5.09 -2.15
N GLU A 254 -2.64 -4.76 -2.09
CA GLU A 254 -3.11 -3.37 -2.23
C GLU A 254 -2.88 -2.58 -0.96
N THR A 255 -2.85 -1.25 -1.08
CA THR A 255 -2.78 -0.27 0.01
C THR A 255 -4.10 -0.21 0.79
N GLU A 256 -4.49 -1.36 1.31
CA GLU A 256 -5.71 -1.64 2.07
C GLU A 256 -5.34 -2.52 3.26
N ILE A 257 -5.81 -2.18 4.46
CA ILE A 257 -5.59 -3.00 5.64
C ILE A 257 -6.45 -4.27 5.56
N ASN A 258 -5.84 -5.42 5.88
CA ASN A 258 -6.58 -6.66 6.11
C ASN A 258 -7.17 -6.62 7.53
N PRO A 259 -8.49 -6.48 7.71
CA PRO A 259 -9.06 -6.34 9.05
C PRO A 259 -9.01 -7.63 9.87
N ARG A 260 -8.73 -8.77 9.24
CA ARG A 260 -8.82 -10.11 9.84
C ARG A 260 -7.57 -10.53 10.60
N VAL A 261 -6.52 -9.72 10.55
CA VAL A 261 -5.25 -9.98 11.20
C VAL A 261 -4.69 -8.67 11.75
N SER A 262 -3.90 -8.75 12.81
CA SER A 262 -3.09 -7.60 13.22
C SER A 262 -2.10 -7.25 12.11
N THR A 263 -1.85 -5.95 11.95
CA THR A 263 -0.96 -5.43 10.92
C THR A 263 0.10 -4.56 11.55
N ASN A 264 1.37 -4.99 11.43
CA ASN A 264 2.50 -4.14 11.76
C ASN A 264 2.66 -3.06 10.68
N ILE A 265 2.75 -1.82 11.12
CA ILE A 265 2.92 -0.63 10.29
C ILE A 265 4.22 0.05 10.70
N ARG A 266 5.11 0.26 9.75
CA ARG A 266 6.28 1.13 9.92
C ARG A 266 5.93 2.53 9.43
N LEU A 267 5.93 3.49 10.35
CA LEU A 267 5.75 4.90 10.06
C LEU A 267 7.12 5.57 10.02
N LEU A 268 7.56 5.98 8.83
CA LEU A 268 8.76 6.77 8.64
C LEU A 268 8.36 8.24 8.56
N ARG A 269 8.93 9.07 9.43
CA ARG A 269 8.73 10.52 9.40
C ARG A 269 10.02 11.22 9.06
N PHE A 270 9.98 12.09 8.06
CA PHE A 270 11.14 12.84 7.62
C PHE A 270 10.99 14.29 8.05
N GLY A 271 11.98 14.82 8.74
CA GLY A 271 12.03 16.21 9.19
C GLY A 271 13.33 16.88 8.80
N ALA A 272 13.43 18.17 9.11
CA ALA A 272 14.65 18.94 9.00
C ALA A 272 15.00 19.54 10.37
N SER A 273 16.25 19.41 10.79
CA SER A 273 16.81 20.06 11.97
C SER A 273 18.09 20.80 11.57
N GLY A 274 17.96 22.09 11.30
CA GLY A 274 19.00 22.87 10.62
C GLY A 274 19.28 22.32 9.23
N ASP A 275 20.56 22.12 8.90
CA ASP A 275 21.01 21.56 7.61
C ASP A 275 20.94 20.02 7.56
N LYS A 276 20.48 19.35 8.62
CA LYS A 276 20.42 17.89 8.69
C LYS A 276 18.99 17.39 8.52
N GLN A 277 18.79 16.45 7.61
CA GLN A 277 17.56 15.65 7.59
C GLN A 277 17.52 14.75 8.83
N THR A 278 16.35 14.67 9.46
CA THR A 278 16.07 13.76 10.57
C THR A 278 15.07 12.71 10.13
N LEU A 279 15.27 11.47 10.55
CA LEU A 279 14.34 10.37 10.33
C LEU A 279 13.87 9.82 11.68
N GLU A 280 12.57 9.76 11.86
CA GLU A 280 11.94 9.03 12.97
C GLU A 280 11.26 7.78 12.41
N LEU A 281 11.57 6.62 12.98
CA LEU A 281 10.93 5.35 12.64
C LEU A 281 10.08 4.91 13.83
N ASN A 282 8.77 4.83 13.61
CA ASN A 282 7.83 4.30 14.58
C ASN A 282 7.21 2.99 14.07
N HIS A 283 6.98 2.07 15.01
CA HIS A 283 6.27 0.83 14.75
C HIS A 283 4.90 0.90 15.44
N VAL A 284 3.86 0.57 14.69
CA VAL A 284 2.48 0.57 15.18
C VAL A 284 1.86 -0.76 14.83
N ASP A 285 1.37 -1.48 15.84
CA ASP A 285 0.62 -2.72 15.64
C ASP A 285 -0.88 -2.40 15.66
N LEU A 286 -1.48 -2.28 14.47
CA LEU A 286 -2.92 -2.12 14.35
C LEU A 286 -3.59 -3.48 14.67
N PRO A 287 -4.45 -3.57 15.69
CA PRO A 287 -4.98 -4.85 16.14
C PRO A 287 -5.99 -5.43 15.13
N THR A 288 -6.26 -6.73 15.21
CA THR A 288 -7.33 -7.37 14.43
C THR A 288 -8.65 -6.62 14.62
N GLN A 289 -9.31 -6.22 13.53
CA GLN A 289 -10.56 -5.47 13.55
C GLN A 289 -11.79 -6.34 13.25
N LEU A 290 -11.57 -7.56 12.76
CA LEU A 290 -12.63 -8.53 12.49
C LEU A 290 -12.18 -9.92 12.97
N GLU A 291 -12.62 -10.27 14.18
CA GLU A 291 -12.36 -11.57 14.79
C GLU A 291 -13.29 -12.66 14.23
N ALA A 292 -12.98 -13.93 14.50
CA ALA A 292 -13.77 -15.11 14.12
C ALA A 292 -14.05 -15.31 12.61
N PHE A 293 -13.46 -14.50 11.73
CA PHE A 293 -13.55 -14.65 10.28
C PHE A 293 -12.41 -15.55 9.76
N VAL A 294 -12.56 -16.86 9.92
CA VAL A 294 -11.49 -17.86 9.71
C VAL A 294 -11.47 -18.39 8.27
N GLY A 295 -10.27 -18.51 7.66
CA GLY A 295 -10.08 -19.17 6.35
C GLY A 295 -9.78 -18.21 5.20
N ALA A 296 -8.73 -18.48 4.41
CA ALA A 296 -8.15 -17.52 3.48
C ALA A 296 -9.12 -16.95 2.42
N LYS A 297 -10.14 -17.72 2.03
CA LYS A 297 -11.15 -17.34 1.03
C LYS A 297 -12.48 -16.86 1.61
N VAL A 298 -12.65 -16.88 2.92
CA VAL A 298 -13.90 -16.42 3.54
C VAL A 298 -14.10 -14.93 3.24
N GLY A 299 -15.31 -14.58 2.82
CA GLY A 299 -15.70 -13.25 2.34
C GLY A 299 -15.32 -12.96 0.88
N GLN A 300 -14.55 -13.82 0.21
CA GLN A 300 -14.18 -13.62 -1.20
C GLN A 300 -15.33 -14.01 -2.12
N SER A 301 -15.70 -13.10 -3.01
CA SER A 301 -16.67 -13.29 -4.08
C SER A 301 -16.37 -12.28 -5.20
N ASP A 302 -16.71 -12.65 -6.44
CA ASP A 302 -16.63 -11.72 -7.57
C ASP A 302 -17.83 -10.76 -7.55
N LEU A 303 -17.76 -9.79 -6.64
CA LEU A 303 -18.81 -8.82 -6.40
C LEU A 303 -18.84 -7.75 -7.51
N PRO A 304 -20.04 -7.32 -7.95
CA PRO A 304 -20.17 -6.26 -8.94
C PRO A 304 -19.77 -4.89 -8.38
N ALA A 305 -19.24 -4.01 -9.24
CA ALA A 305 -18.69 -2.73 -8.81
C ALA A 305 -19.75 -1.75 -8.26
N TYR A 306 -21.03 -1.87 -8.66
CA TYR A 306 -22.09 -0.97 -8.19
C TYR A 306 -22.31 -1.08 -6.67
N LEU A 307 -21.96 -2.20 -6.04
CA LEU A 307 -22.04 -2.35 -4.58
C LEU A 307 -21.14 -1.34 -3.85
N LEU A 308 -20.05 -0.89 -4.46
CA LEU A 308 -19.26 0.22 -3.91
C LEU A 308 -20.10 1.50 -3.83
N ALA A 309 -20.88 1.80 -4.86
CA ALA A 309 -21.77 2.96 -4.90
C ALA A 309 -22.85 2.87 -3.82
N GLN A 310 -23.53 1.72 -3.73
CA GLN A 310 -24.59 1.49 -2.75
C GLN A 310 -24.06 1.62 -1.32
N LEU A 311 -22.92 1.00 -1.02
CA LEU A 311 -22.24 1.16 0.27
C LEU A 311 -21.85 2.61 0.53
N TRP A 312 -21.35 3.32 -0.48
CA TRP A 312 -21.00 4.73 -0.35
C TRP A 312 -22.23 5.58 0.02
N HIS A 313 -23.37 5.38 -0.67
CA HIS A 313 -24.60 6.12 -0.45
C HIS A 313 -25.35 5.70 0.83
N GLY A 314 -25.04 4.53 1.38
CA GLY A 314 -25.74 3.98 2.54
C GLY A 314 -27.12 3.43 2.17
N GLU A 315 -27.22 2.88 0.96
CA GLU A 315 -28.42 2.18 0.48
C GLU A 315 -28.53 0.80 1.16
N ASP A 316 -29.77 0.31 1.27
CA ASP A 316 -30.02 -1.06 1.69
C ASP A 316 -29.58 -2.02 0.57
N ILE A 317 -28.71 -2.97 0.92
CA ILE A 317 -28.18 -3.99 0.00
C ILE A 317 -28.77 -5.33 0.43
N ALA A 318 -29.34 -6.08 -0.52
CA ALA A 318 -29.89 -7.38 -0.22
C ALA A 318 -28.77 -8.36 0.21
N GLU A 319 -29.04 -9.18 1.23
CA GLU A 319 -28.07 -10.18 1.73
C GLU A 319 -27.63 -11.17 0.63
N SER A 320 -28.48 -11.40 -0.38
CA SER A 320 -28.15 -12.20 -1.56
C SER A 320 -27.07 -11.59 -2.46
N GLU A 321 -26.87 -10.27 -2.40
CA GLU A 321 -25.86 -9.55 -3.19
C GLU A 321 -24.59 -9.29 -2.40
N LEU A 322 -24.72 -8.99 -1.11
CA LEU A 322 -23.60 -8.79 -0.19
C LEU A 322 -23.97 -9.37 1.18
N THR A 323 -23.30 -10.45 1.57
CA THR A 323 -23.61 -11.11 2.85
C THR A 323 -23.19 -10.24 4.03
N ASP A 324 -23.81 -10.46 5.20
CA ASP A 324 -23.44 -9.75 6.44
C ASP A 324 -21.95 -9.86 6.75
N GLY A 325 -21.36 -11.04 6.53
CA GLY A 325 -19.93 -11.24 6.72
C GLY A 325 -19.07 -10.42 5.76
N GLN A 326 -19.50 -10.27 4.50
CA GLN A 326 -18.80 -9.42 3.52
C GLN A 326 -18.95 -7.94 3.85
N LEU A 327 -20.13 -7.53 4.31
CA LEU A 327 -20.38 -6.17 4.78
C LEU A 327 -19.51 -5.83 6.00
N GLN A 328 -19.45 -6.71 7.00
CA GLN A 328 -18.57 -6.56 8.17
C GLN A 328 -17.10 -6.46 7.76
N GLN A 329 -16.65 -7.31 6.83
CA GLN A 329 -15.29 -7.24 6.29
C GLN A 329 -15.02 -5.92 5.56
N ALA A 330 -15.97 -5.42 4.77
CA ALA A 330 -15.85 -4.13 4.10
C ALA A 330 -15.71 -3.00 5.13
N MET A 331 -16.62 -2.92 6.10
CA MET A 331 -16.61 -1.89 7.14
C MET A 331 -15.32 -1.88 7.94
N ALA A 332 -14.86 -3.05 8.42
CA ALA A 332 -13.64 -3.16 9.19
C ALA A 332 -12.39 -2.82 8.37
N SER A 333 -12.36 -3.19 7.08
CA SER A 333 -11.24 -2.83 6.20
C SER A 333 -11.20 -1.32 5.92
N ILE A 334 -12.36 -0.69 5.72
CA ILE A 334 -12.48 0.75 5.50
C ILE A 334 -11.99 1.51 6.73
N THR A 335 -12.51 1.20 7.92
CA THR A 335 -12.15 1.92 9.14
C THR A 335 -10.68 1.73 9.51
N ALA A 336 -10.14 0.52 9.39
CA ALA A 336 -8.73 0.26 9.64
C ALA A 336 -7.82 1.03 8.67
N THR A 337 -8.19 1.09 7.39
CA THR A 337 -7.43 1.83 6.37
C THR A 337 -7.51 3.35 6.58
N VAL A 338 -8.67 3.89 6.98
CA VAL A 338 -8.78 5.31 7.35
C VAL A 338 -7.97 5.63 8.60
N ALA A 339 -7.97 4.75 9.61
CA ALA A 339 -7.18 4.93 10.82
C ALA A 339 -5.68 4.95 10.53
N LEU A 340 -5.19 4.03 9.68
CA LEU A 340 -3.81 4.03 9.18
C LEU A 340 -3.42 5.39 8.58
N VAL A 341 -4.20 5.89 7.62
CA VAL A 341 -3.89 7.16 6.94
C VAL A 341 -3.94 8.33 7.93
N LYS A 342 -4.88 8.29 8.88
CA LYS A 342 -4.99 9.32 9.91
C LYS A 342 -3.78 9.34 10.85
N MET A 343 -3.25 8.16 11.24
CA MET A 343 -2.01 8.07 12.01
C MET A 343 -0.80 8.54 11.20
N LEU A 344 -0.75 8.24 9.90
CA LEU A 344 0.30 8.76 9.03
C LEU A 344 0.29 10.29 9.02
N SER A 345 -0.87 10.90 8.79
CA SER A 345 -1.01 12.36 8.68
C SER A 345 -1.04 13.11 10.02
N THR A 346 -1.05 12.42 11.15
CA THR A 346 -1.15 13.03 12.49
C THR A 346 -0.11 12.40 13.43
N PRO A 347 1.05 13.06 13.63
CA PRO A 347 2.09 12.59 14.53
C PRO A 347 1.57 12.23 15.92
N SER A 348 2.09 11.14 16.49
CA SER A 348 1.79 10.66 17.85
C SER A 348 0.31 10.35 18.15
N LEU A 349 -0.54 10.23 17.12
CA LEU A 349 -1.95 9.86 17.32
C LEU A 349 -2.09 8.42 17.79
N ALA A 350 -2.74 8.21 18.93
CA ALA A 350 -3.02 6.88 19.46
C ALA A 350 -3.97 6.07 18.54
N ILE A 351 -3.72 4.75 18.44
CA ILE A 351 -4.46 3.83 17.55
C ILE A 351 -5.97 3.88 17.82
N ASP A 352 -6.39 3.79 19.08
CA ASP A 352 -7.82 3.79 19.45
C ASP A 352 -8.51 5.10 19.07
N THR A 353 -7.78 6.21 19.16
CA THR A 353 -8.29 7.52 18.72
C THR A 353 -8.42 7.57 17.21
N ALA A 354 -7.45 7.01 16.48
CA ALA A 354 -7.51 6.91 15.02
C ALA A 354 -8.65 6.01 14.53
N LEU A 355 -8.87 4.86 15.17
CA LEU A 355 -10.00 3.95 14.88
C LEU A 355 -11.35 4.61 15.20
N THR A 356 -11.46 5.29 16.34
CA THR A 356 -12.66 6.05 16.70
C THR A 356 -12.95 7.16 15.67
N TYR A 357 -11.92 7.89 15.25
CA TYR A 357 -12.02 8.89 14.19
C TYR A 357 -12.48 8.27 12.87
N ALA A 358 -11.91 7.13 12.49
CA ALA A 358 -12.23 6.43 11.26
C ALA A 358 -13.68 5.97 11.21
N SER A 359 -14.15 5.30 12.26
CA SER A 359 -15.55 4.84 12.38
C SER A 359 -16.52 6.02 12.32
N LYS A 360 -16.27 7.10 13.06
CA LYS A 360 -17.09 8.32 13.00
C LYS A 360 -17.09 8.95 11.61
N SER A 361 -15.94 9.01 10.96
CA SER A 361 -15.80 9.59 9.61
C SER A 361 -16.55 8.78 8.56
N TRP A 362 -16.48 7.45 8.62
CA TRP A 362 -17.23 6.55 7.75
C TRP A 362 -18.74 6.70 7.95
N LEU A 363 -19.22 6.66 9.20
CA LEU A 363 -20.65 6.79 9.51
C LEU A 363 -21.21 8.15 9.08
N CYS A 364 -20.44 9.23 9.25
CA CYS A 364 -20.87 10.59 8.90
C CYS A 364 -20.53 10.99 7.44
N ARG A 365 -20.05 10.08 6.59
CA ARG A 365 -19.51 10.39 5.24
C ARG A 365 -20.47 11.19 4.34
N ASN A 366 -21.79 10.99 4.52
CA ASN A 366 -22.85 11.66 3.75
C ASN A 366 -23.48 12.86 4.49
N ASN A 367 -23.08 13.15 5.74
CA ASN A 367 -23.61 14.27 6.51
C ASN A 367 -22.65 15.47 6.51
N VAL A 368 -22.72 16.29 5.46
CA VAL A 368 -21.84 17.45 5.23
C VAL A 368 -21.82 18.43 6.42
N ALA A 369 -22.94 18.61 7.11
CA ALA A 369 -23.04 19.53 8.26
C ALA A 369 -22.29 19.03 9.52
N GLN A 370 -22.20 17.71 9.71
CA GLN A 370 -21.51 17.10 10.84
C GLN A 370 -20.00 16.92 10.58
N LEU A 371 -19.59 16.74 9.31
CA LEU A 371 -18.19 16.66 8.91
C LEU A 371 -17.42 17.96 9.23
N ASN A 372 -18.02 19.13 8.98
CA ASN A 372 -17.40 20.43 9.23
C ASN A 372 -17.21 20.74 10.73
N LYS A 373 -18.11 20.26 11.61
CA LYS A 373 -17.94 20.41 13.08
C LYS A 373 -16.72 19.63 13.61
N LEU A 374 -16.40 18.48 13.01
CA LEU A 374 -15.23 17.66 13.38
C LEU A 374 -13.91 18.27 12.91
N SER A 375 -13.91 19.04 11.83
CA SER A 375 -12.72 19.76 11.34
C SER A 375 -12.38 20.99 12.21
N ILE A 376 -13.40 21.66 12.77
CA ILE A 376 -13.23 22.88 13.58
C ILE A 376 -12.80 22.56 15.03
N HIS A 377 -13.22 21.42 15.60
CA HIS A 377 -12.81 21.04 16.97
C HIS A 377 -11.34 20.61 17.10
N ASN A 378 -10.68 20.17 16.01
CA ASN A 378 -9.25 19.82 16.06
C ASN A 378 -8.31 21.02 15.87
N ALA A 379 -8.82 22.18 15.40
CA ALA A 379 -8.02 23.40 15.26
C ALA A 379 -7.92 24.21 16.58
N HIS A 380 -8.78 23.93 17.56
CA HIS A 380 -8.88 24.70 18.81
C HIS A 380 -8.44 23.92 20.07
N GLN A 381 -7.84 22.73 19.93
CA GLN A 381 -7.32 21.97 21.08
C GLN A 381 -5.80 22.06 21.29
N PHE A 382 -5.14 23.00 20.60
CA PHE A 382 -3.78 23.44 20.92
C PHE A 382 -3.77 24.92 21.33
N ASP A 383 -4.71 25.33 22.17
CA ASP A 383 -4.46 26.47 23.05
C ASP A 383 -5.43 26.41 24.25
N THR A 384 -4.90 26.73 25.43
CA THR A 384 -5.57 26.82 26.74
C THR A 384 -5.85 25.51 27.51
N SER A 385 -4.95 25.27 28.45
CA SER A 385 -5.18 24.54 29.70
C SER A 385 -6.15 25.29 30.63
N GLU A 386 -6.80 24.51 31.48
CA GLU A 386 -7.52 24.86 32.72
C GLU A 386 -9.05 25.11 32.66
N ASN A 387 -9.71 24.30 33.50
CA ASN A 387 -11.01 24.47 34.16
C ASN A 387 -12.30 24.03 33.45
N GLY A 388 -12.99 23.10 34.11
CA GLY A 388 -14.45 23.18 34.28
C GLY A 388 -15.28 22.09 33.61
N ILE A 389 -15.82 21.20 34.44
CA ILE A 389 -16.83 20.18 34.12
C ILE A 389 -18.04 20.80 33.39
N ASN A 390 -18.50 20.19 32.29
CA ASN A 390 -19.94 20.02 32.07
C ASN A 390 -20.26 18.86 31.12
N ASN A 391 -21.04 17.91 31.66
CA ASN A 391 -21.54 16.72 30.97
C ASN A 391 -22.82 17.09 30.23
N GLN A 392 -22.82 17.06 28.89
CA GLN A 392 -24.06 16.98 28.10
C GLN A 392 -23.98 15.80 27.15
N GLN A 393 -24.74 14.75 27.51
CA GLN A 393 -25.08 13.61 26.66
C GLN A 393 -25.80 14.11 25.40
N LEU A 394 -25.18 13.88 24.24
CA LEU A 394 -25.89 13.90 22.96
C LEU A 394 -26.46 12.50 22.73
N LYS A 395 -27.78 12.36 22.93
CA LYS A 395 -28.57 11.15 22.62
C LYS A 395 -28.58 10.94 21.10
N CYS A 396 -28.07 9.80 20.63
CA CYS A 396 -28.51 9.21 19.37
C CYS A 396 -29.85 8.51 19.62
N SER A 397 -30.83 8.75 18.75
CA SER A 397 -32.13 8.08 18.77
C SER A 397 -31.97 6.60 18.40
N GLU A 398 -32.09 5.73 19.39
CA GLU A 398 -32.23 4.29 19.21
C GLU A 398 -33.69 3.95 18.89
N HIS A 399 -33.92 3.37 17.71
CA HIS A 399 -35.11 2.60 17.41
C HIS A 399 -34.69 1.28 16.78
N VAL A 400 -34.42 0.29 17.64
CA VAL A 400 -34.54 -1.13 17.31
C VAL A 400 -35.05 -1.83 18.57
N GLY A 401 -36.27 -2.35 18.52
CA GLY A 401 -36.91 -3.04 19.64
C GLY A 401 -36.28 -4.41 19.89
N TRP A 402 -35.89 -4.64 21.14
CA TRP A 402 -35.64 -5.97 21.69
C TRP A 402 -36.97 -6.57 22.16
N ALA A 403 -37.21 -7.83 21.82
CA ALA A 403 -38.20 -8.68 22.46
C ALA A 403 -37.46 -9.74 23.27
N ASP A 404 -37.59 -9.67 24.59
CA ASP A 404 -37.25 -10.72 25.54
C ASP A 404 -38.34 -11.78 25.59
N GLU A 405 -37.94 -13.05 25.78
CA GLU A 405 -38.63 -14.20 26.43
C GLU A 405 -37.97 -15.49 25.89
N GLN A 406 -37.54 -16.52 26.63
CA GLN A 406 -37.73 -16.97 28.01
C GLN A 406 -36.56 -17.88 28.39
N GLN A 407 -36.26 -17.91 29.68
CA GLN A 407 -35.32 -18.81 30.34
C GLN A 407 -36.14 -19.84 31.14
N ASN A 408 -35.85 -21.14 31.03
CA ASN A 408 -36.11 -22.13 32.07
C ASN A 408 -35.31 -23.42 31.83
N ASP A 409 -34.39 -23.66 32.78
CA ASP A 409 -33.97 -24.89 33.45
C ASP A 409 -34.07 -26.27 32.77
N ILE A 410 -32.98 -27.04 32.86
CA ILE A 410 -32.85 -28.19 33.80
C ILE A 410 -31.38 -28.65 33.85
N GLN A 411 -30.87 -28.82 35.08
CA GLN A 411 -29.61 -29.44 35.45
C GLN A 411 -29.75 -30.95 35.76
N GLN A 412 -28.61 -31.66 35.76
CA GLN A 412 -28.29 -32.94 36.46
C GLN A 412 -28.88 -34.24 35.85
N GLU A 413 -28.22 -35.42 35.83
CA GLU A 413 -27.13 -36.04 36.61
C GLU A 413 -26.64 -37.31 35.85
N PHE A 414 -25.32 -37.55 35.72
CA PHE A 414 -24.49 -38.64 36.30
C PHE A 414 -24.69 -40.14 35.88
N ILE A 415 -23.56 -40.75 35.47
CA ILE A 415 -22.97 -42.09 35.82
C ILE A 415 -23.15 -43.34 34.93
N SER A 416 -21.97 -43.92 34.64
CA SER A 416 -21.62 -45.32 34.29
C SER A 416 -21.87 -45.79 32.86
N GLY A 417 -20.99 -46.50 32.17
CA GLY A 417 -19.69 -47.10 32.50
C GLY A 417 -19.42 -48.28 31.55
N ASN A 418 -18.18 -48.39 31.05
CA ASN A 418 -17.58 -49.54 30.32
C ASN A 418 -18.18 -49.92 28.94
N SER A 419 -17.45 -50.40 27.95
CA SER A 419 -16.02 -50.68 27.72
C SER A 419 -15.91 -51.06 26.23
N ASP A 420 -14.84 -50.65 25.53
CA ASP A 420 -13.98 -51.55 24.74
C ASP A 420 -12.89 -50.76 24.00
N PHE A 421 -11.64 -51.12 24.34
CA PHE A 421 -10.35 -50.81 23.69
C PHE A 421 -10.33 -51.42 22.25
N ASN A 422 -9.58 -50.97 21.24
CA ASN A 422 -8.17 -50.53 21.14
C ASN A 422 -7.93 -49.87 19.72
N PRO A 423 -6.75 -49.32 19.35
CA PRO A 423 -6.61 -48.01 18.70
C PRO A 423 -5.89 -48.06 17.34
N ILE A 424 -5.90 -46.97 16.57
CA ILE A 424 -4.90 -46.72 15.51
C ILE A 424 -4.45 -45.24 15.53
N CYS A 425 -3.18 -45.08 15.89
CA CYS A 425 -2.16 -44.06 15.56
C CYS A 425 -2.47 -42.56 15.63
N GLU A 426 -1.92 -41.95 16.68
CA GLU A 426 -1.31 -40.63 16.70
C GLU A 426 -0.08 -40.55 15.78
N THR A 427 0.15 -39.40 15.13
CA THR A 427 1.50 -38.87 14.95
C THR A 427 1.51 -37.37 15.25
N ALA A 428 2.36 -37.02 16.21
CA ALA A 428 2.60 -35.69 16.73
C ALA A 428 3.43 -34.84 15.77
N TYR A 429 3.15 -33.54 15.79
CA TYR A 429 4.01 -32.49 15.27
C TYR A 429 5.22 -32.32 16.19
N ASP A 430 6.42 -32.38 15.61
CA ASP A 430 7.66 -32.00 16.29
C ASP A 430 8.31 -30.78 15.63
N HIS A 431 8.78 -29.88 16.49
CA HIS A 431 9.49 -28.66 16.21
C HIS A 431 10.96 -28.97 15.87
N SER A 432 11.33 -28.98 14.59
CA SER A 432 12.71 -28.66 14.17
C SER A 432 12.84 -28.59 12.64
N SER A 433 12.79 -27.39 12.07
CA SER A 433 13.29 -27.17 10.70
C SER A 433 13.79 -25.74 10.51
N SER A 434 14.80 -25.40 11.31
CA SER A 434 15.63 -24.20 11.09
C SER A 434 17.08 -24.54 11.38
N ARG A 435 17.70 -25.42 10.56
CA ARG A 435 19.17 -25.61 10.47
C ARG A 435 19.70 -26.55 9.38
N GLU A 436 18.96 -26.83 8.31
CA GLU A 436 19.41 -27.79 7.27
C GLU A 436 19.40 -27.25 5.83
N TYR A 437 19.82 -25.98 5.64
CA TYR A 437 19.99 -25.40 4.29
C TYR A 437 21.41 -24.92 3.98
N GLN A 438 22.44 -25.37 4.73
CA GLN A 438 23.83 -24.96 4.50
C GLN A 438 24.88 -26.09 4.33
N SER A 439 24.50 -27.35 4.06
CA SER A 439 25.50 -28.44 3.91
C SER A 439 25.50 -29.23 2.60
N LYS A 440 24.69 -28.91 1.58
CA LYS A 440 24.68 -29.67 0.30
C LYS A 440 25.19 -28.89 -0.91
N GLN A 441 26.41 -28.34 -0.82
CA GLN A 441 27.19 -27.86 -1.97
C GLN A 441 28.66 -28.32 -2.00
N ARG A 442 28.96 -29.49 -1.41
CA ARG A 442 30.20 -30.21 -1.69
C ARG A 442 29.85 -31.65 -1.98
N GLU A 443 29.87 -32.01 -3.26
CA GLU A 443 30.10 -33.34 -3.85
C GLU A 443 29.35 -33.49 -5.17
N VAL A 444 29.81 -32.78 -6.21
CA VAL A 444 29.82 -33.30 -7.58
C VAL A 444 31.12 -32.80 -8.23
N ARG A 445 32.20 -33.54 -8.02
CA ARG A 445 33.43 -33.51 -8.82
C ARG A 445 34.06 -34.89 -8.79
N THR A 446 33.83 -35.62 -9.87
CA THR A 446 34.74 -36.61 -10.48
C THR A 446 34.46 -36.54 -11.96
#